data_AF-A0AA49INU0-F1
#
_entry.id   AF-A0AA49INU0-F1
#
_cell.length_a   1.000
_cell.length_b   1.000
_cell.length_c   1.000
_cell.angle_alpha   90.00
_cell.angle_beta   90.00
_cell.angle_gamma   90.00
#
_symmetry.space_group_name_H-M   'P 1'
#
loop_
_entity.id
_entity.type
_entity.pdbx_description
1 polymer ?
#
loop_
_entity_poly.entity_id
_entity_poly.type
_entity_poly.pdbx_seq_one_letter_code
_entity_poly.pdbx_strand_id
1 'polypeptide(L)' 'MIFTQPDTGEGAFYMINEFVETRAFDLIVIDSVAALITTSQIDSYILDLLCLTI' A
#
# COMPACT_ATOMS: atom_id res chain seq x y z
N MET A 1 -2.66 -18.25 7.91
CA MET A 1 -2.58 -17.36 6.73
C MET A 1 -3.33 -16.09 7.06
N ILE A 2 -2.71 -14.93 6.95
CA ILE A 2 -3.30 -13.62 7.25
C ILE A 2 -3.40 -12.87 5.93
N PHE A 3 -4.50 -12.16 5.73
CA PHE A 3 -4.72 -11.28 4.58
C PHE A 3 -4.87 -9.86 5.08
N THR A 4 -4.12 -8.93 4.48
CA THR A 4 -4.21 -7.51 4.74
C THR A 4 -4.28 -6.77 3.40
N GLN A 5 -5.11 -5.74 3.34
CA GLN A 5 -5.26 -4.87 2.18
C GLN A 5 -5.02 -3.42 2.63
N PRO A 6 -3.80 -2.92 2.46
CA PRO A 6 -3.46 -1.54 2.79
C PRO A 6 -4.04 -0.57 1.76
N ASP A 7 -4.49 0.60 2.23
CA ASP A 7 -5.00 1.67 1.35
C ASP A 7 -3.87 2.38 0.59
N THR A 8 -2.65 2.42 1.16
CA THR A 8 -1.48 3.07 0.57
C THR A 8 -0.24 2.20 0.65
N GLY A 9 0.72 2.46 -0.23
CA GLY A 9 2.02 1.79 -0.26
C GLY A 9 2.79 1.99 1.05
N GLU A 10 2.76 3.19 1.64
CA GLU A 10 3.37 3.44 2.95
C GLU A 10 2.74 2.60 4.05
N GLY A 11 1.41 2.51 4.07
CA GLY A 11 0.69 1.65 5.01
C GLY A 11 1.07 0.17 4.86
N ALA A 12 1.27 -0.28 3.61
CA ALA A 12 1.75 -1.63 3.33
C ALA A 12 3.14 -1.87 3.93
N PHE A 13 4.10 -0.98 3.68
CA PHE A 13 5.47 -1.12 4.17
C PHE A 13 5.57 -1.01 5.68
N TYR A 14 4.77 -0.15 6.32
CA TYR A 14 4.69 -0.06 7.77
C TYR A 14 4.27 -1.40 8.38
N MET A 15 3.18 -2.01 7.88
CA MET A 15 2.72 -3.31 8.36
C MET A 15 3.74 -4.43 8.12
N ILE A 16 4.38 -4.44 6.94
CA ILE A 16 5.43 -5.43 6.66
C ILE A 16 6.57 -5.30 7.67
N ASN A 17 6.98 -4.07 8.02
CA ASN A 17 8.04 -3.87 8.99
C ASN A 17 7.64 -4.38 10.38
N GLU A 18 6.42 -4.09 10.85
CA GLU A 18 5.92 -4.65 12.11
C GLU A 18 5.92 -6.19 12.09
N PHE A 19 5.46 -6.81 11.01
CA PHE A 19 5.47 -8.27 10.89
C PHE A 19 6.88 -8.86 10.88
N VAL A 20 7.83 -8.23 10.20
CA VAL A 20 9.24 -8.65 10.21
C VAL A 20 9.84 -8.52 11.61
N GLU A 21 9.58 -7.42 12.32
CA GLU A 21 10.08 -7.19 13.68
C GLU A 21 9.58 -8.26 14.67
N THR A 22 8.33 -8.73 14.50
CA THR A 22 7.79 -9.79 15.34
C THR A 22 8.50 -11.14 15.17
N ARG A 23 9.13 -11.37 14.01
CA ARG A 23 9.66 -12.69 13.59
C ARG A 23 8.64 -13.83 13.67
N ALA A 24 7.35 -13.51 13.69
CA ALA A 24 6.28 -14.50 13.82
C ALA A 24 5.92 -15.17 12.47
N PHE A 25 6.45 -14.66 11.36
CA PHE A 25 6.13 -15.09 10.01
C PHE A 25 7.38 -15.51 9.25
N ASP A 26 7.34 -16.69 8.65
CA ASP A 26 8.44 -17.23 7.83
C ASP A 26 8.41 -16.73 6.39
N LEU A 27 7.22 -16.37 5.88
CA LEU A 27 7.01 -15.91 4.50
C LEU A 27 5.96 -14.80 4.48
N ILE A 28 6.31 -13.70 3.80
CA ILE A 28 5.41 -12.60 3.50
C ILE A 28 5.37 -12.44 1.98
N VAL A 29 4.16 -12.41 1.41
CA VAL A 29 3.94 -12.24 -0.04
C VAL A 29 3.23 -10.91 -0.27
N ILE A 30 3.70 -10.15 -1.26
CA ILE A 30 3.12 -8.88 -1.69
C ILE A 30 2.54 -9.10 -3.08
N ASP A 31 1.22 -8.96 -3.21
CA ASP A 31 0.50 -9.06 -4.47
C ASP A 31 -0.28 -7.77 -4.73
N SER A 32 0.21 -6.80 -5.51
CA SER A 32 1.48 -6.77 -6.24
C SER A 32 2.26 -5.48 -5.96
N VAL A 33 3.56 -5.45 -6.27
CA VAL A 33 4.40 -4.24 -6.08
C VAL A 33 3.91 -3.07 -6.94
N ALA A 34 3.34 -3.34 -8.11
CA ALA A 34 2.79 -2.31 -9.00
C ALA A 34 1.58 -1.57 -8.40
N ALA A 35 0.90 -2.18 -7.43
CA ALA A 35 -0.22 -1.58 -6.72
C ALA A 35 0.20 -0.75 -5.49
N LEU A 36 1.49 -0.76 -5.12
CA LEU A 36 2.00 0.04 -4.01
C LEU A 36 2.21 1.49 -4.47
N ILE A 37 1.17 2.30 -4.30
CA ILE A 37 1.17 3.72 -4.64
C ILE A 37 1.21 4.58 -3.38
N THR A 38 1.92 5.71 -3.44
CA THR A 38 2.03 6.63 -2.31
C THR A 38 0.73 7.39 -2.09
N THR A 39 0.50 7.86 -0.86
CA THR A 39 -0.64 8.76 -0.57
C THR A 39 -0.64 9.97 -1.52
N SER A 40 0.52 10.56 -1.78
CA SER A 40 0.64 11.69 -2.70
C SER A 40 0.27 11.36 -4.15
N GLN A 41 0.53 10.13 -4.61
CA GLN A 41 0.10 9.66 -5.93
C GLN A 41 -1.42 9.49 -5.98
N ILE A 42 -2.02 8.92 -4.93
CA ILE A 42 -3.48 8.82 -4.80
C ILE A 42 -4.13 10.20 -4.89
N ASP A 43 -3.63 11.15 -4.09
CA ASP A 43 -4.15 12.52 -4.08
C ASP A 43 -4.01 13.19 -5.45
N SER A 44 -2.87 12.97 -6.13
CA SER A 44 -2.64 13.48 -7.49
C SER A 44 -3.63 12.89 -8.49
N TYR A 45 -3.90 11.58 -8.46
CA TYR A 45 -4.85 10.96 -9.37
C TYR A 45 -6.28 11.47 -9.16
N ILE A 46 -6.67 11.72 -7.92
CA ILE A 46 -7.97 12.32 -7.60
C ILE A 46 -8.06 13.74 -8.18
N LEU A 47 -7.00 14.54 -8.04
CA LEU A 47 -6.93 15.88 -8.60
C LEU A 47 -6.98 15.87 -10.13
N ASP A 48 -6.25 14.97 -10.78
CA ASP A 48 -6.26 14.79 -12.23
C ASP A 48 -7.66 14.43 -12.75
N LEU A 49 -8.37 13.53 -12.06
CA LEU A 49 -9.76 13.18 -12.38
C LEU A 49 -10.72 14.38 -12.23
N LEU A 50 -10.55 15.18 -11.17
CA LEU A 50 -11.36 16.37 -10.95
C LEU A 50 -11.13 17.42 -12.04
N CYS A 51 -9.89 17.62 -12.48
CA CYS A 51 -9.53 18.57 -13.53
C CYS A 51 -10.11 18.17 -14.91
N LEU A 52 -10.27 16.87 -15.18
CA LEU A 52 -10.91 16.35 -16.40
C LEU A 52 -12.44 16.54 -16.45
N THR A 53 -13.07 16.92 -15.33
CA THR A 53 -14.54 17.00 -15.20
C THR A 53 -15.07 18.44 -15.31
N ILE A 54 -14.20 19.45 -15.44
CA ILE A 54 -14.53 20.88 -15.58
C ILE A 54 -14.18 21.37 -16.99
#